data_AF-A0A3N4LZZ0-F1
#
_entry.id   AF-A0A3N4LZZ0-F1
#
_cell.length_a   1.000
_cell.length_b   1.000
_cell.length_c   1.000
_cell.angle_alpha   90.00
_cell.angle_beta   90.00
_cell.angle_gamma   90.00
#
_symmetry.space_group_name_H-M   'P 1'
#
loop_
_entity.id
_entity.type
_entity.pdbx_description
1 polymer ?
#
loop_
_entity_poly.entity_id
_entity_poly.type
_entity_poly.pdbx_seq_one_letter_code
_entity_poly.pdbx_strand_id
1 'polypeptide(L)'
;LNVYLENGILKDSQGRQGYIADNYQFQFDAPPQATPYATSGFFTCADGTIGLNGSNIFYQCASGNFSNIYDRAWAPQCEPIKLKITAQPGSAQY
;
A
#
# COMPACT_ATOMS: atom_id res chain seq x y z
N LEU A 1 9.89 2.27 4.58
CA LEU A 1 9.62 0.88 4.14
C LEU A 1 10.12 0.77 2.70
N ASN A 2 11.05 -0.13 2.41
CA ASN A 2 11.46 -0.36 1.02
C ASN A 2 10.46 -1.34 0.40
N VAL A 3 9.83 -0.91 -0.70
CA VAL A 3 8.79 -1.69 -1.39
C VAL A 3 9.05 -1.70 -2.88
N TYR A 4 8.72 -2.79 -3.53
CA TYR A 4 8.87 -2.95 -4.97
C TYR A 4 7.61 -3.49 -5.59
N LEU A 5 7.43 -3.16 -6.86
CA LEU A 5 6.28 -3.59 -7.64
C LEU A 5 6.74 -4.60 -8.68
N GLU A 6 6.10 -5.76 -8.71
CA GLU A 6 6.37 -6.82 -9.67
C GLU A 6 5.02 -7.31 -10.21
N ASN A 7 4.76 -7.09 -11.51
CA ASN A 7 3.52 -7.50 -12.17
C ASN A 7 2.23 -7.06 -11.43
N GLY A 8 2.22 -5.83 -10.91
CA GLY A 8 1.08 -5.28 -10.16
C GLY A 8 0.92 -5.82 -8.73
N ILE A 9 1.85 -6.65 -8.26
CA ILE A 9 1.96 -7.12 -6.88
C ILE A 9 3.00 -6.27 -6.16
N LEU A 10 2.60 -5.66 -5.05
CA LEU A 10 3.50 -4.90 -4.20
C LEU A 10 4.14 -5.85 -3.19
N LYS A 11 5.45 -5.74 -2.98
CA LYS A 11 6.18 -6.50 -1.96
C LYS A 11 7.09 -5.59 -1.15
N ASP A 12 7.31 -5.91 0.12
CA ASP A 12 8.32 -5.24 0.93
C ASP A 12 9.68 -5.96 0.87
N SER A 13 10.70 -5.37 1.51
CA SER A 13 12.05 -5.94 1.57
C SER A 13 12.15 -7.29 2.30
N GLN A 14 11.12 -7.71 3.03
CA GLN A 14 11.04 -9.01 3.69
C GLN A 14 10.30 -10.05 2.83
N GLY A 15 9.90 -9.69 1.60
CA GLY A 15 9.15 -10.56 0.71
C GLY A 15 7.67 -10.68 1.07
N ARG A 16 7.17 -9.87 2.01
CA ARG A 16 5.74 -9.84 2.34
C ARG A 16 4.99 -9.11 1.25
N GLN A 17 3.81 -9.62 0.93
CA GLN A 17 2.95 -9.04 -0.10
C GLN A 17 2.08 -7.94 0.50
N GLY A 18 2.07 -6.78 -0.16
CA GLY A 18 1.16 -5.68 0.12
C GLY A 18 -0.24 -6.02 -0.39
N TYR A 19 -1.25 -5.82 0.44
CA TYR A 19 -2.64 -6.16 0.12
C TYR A 19 -3.63 -5.29 0.92
N ILE A 20 -4.90 -5.30 0.50
CA ILE A 20 -6.02 -4.74 1.25
C ILE A 20 -6.73 -5.88 1.96
N ALA A 21 -6.65 -5.89 3.29
CA ALA A 21 -7.31 -6.85 4.18
C ALA A 21 -8.84 -6.69 4.15
N ASP A 22 -9.56 -7.69 4.68
CA ASP A 22 -11.04 -7.73 4.71
C ASP A 22 -11.69 -6.62 5.57
N ASN A 23 -10.87 -5.90 6.35
CA ASN A 23 -11.21 -4.71 7.12
C ASN A 23 -10.74 -3.40 6.44
N TYR A 24 -10.45 -3.44 5.14
CA TYR A 24 -9.99 -2.32 4.30
C TYR A 24 -8.56 -1.84 4.58
N GLN A 25 -7.86 -2.45 5.53
CA GLN A 25 -6.52 -2.02 5.91
C GLN A 25 -5.49 -2.44 4.85
N PHE A 26 -4.61 -1.51 4.48
CA PHE A 26 -3.40 -1.80 3.73
C PHE A 26 -2.36 -2.42 4.67
N GLN A 27 -1.96 -3.66 4.39
CA GLN A 27 -1.05 -4.46 5.21
C GLN A 27 0.03 -5.14 4.35
N PHE A 28 1.04 -5.71 5.02
CA PHE A 28 2.08 -6.54 4.41
C PHE A 28 2.21 -7.85 5.18
N ASP A 29 1.84 -8.97 4.55
CA ASP A 29 1.94 -10.31 5.15
C ASP A 29 2.46 -11.36 4.17
N ALA A 30 2.86 -12.52 4.70
CA ALA A 30 3.29 -13.68 3.92
C ALA A 30 2.82 -14.97 4.63
N PRO A 31 1.74 -15.63 4.16
CA PRO A 31 0.85 -15.20 3.07
C PRO A 31 -0.08 -14.04 3.50
N PRO A 32 -0.69 -13.31 2.54
CA PRO A 32 -1.86 -12.47 2.83
C PRO A 32 -2.96 -13.23 3.58
N GLN A 33 -3.85 -12.50 4.26
CA GLN A 33 -5.05 -13.07 4.86
C GLN A 33 -5.91 -13.83 3.83
N ALA A 34 -6.76 -14.73 4.30
CA ALA A 34 -7.50 -15.66 3.44
C ALA A 34 -8.49 -15.00 2.48
N THR A 35 -9.07 -13.84 2.86
CA THR A 35 -10.13 -13.16 2.10
C THR A 35 -9.81 -11.67 1.88
N PRO A 36 -8.70 -11.34 1.22
CA PRO A 36 -8.31 -9.95 0.99
C PRO A 36 -9.18 -9.30 -0.10
N TYR A 37 -9.47 -8.01 0.02
CA TYR A 37 -10.16 -7.27 -1.04
C TYR A 37 -9.29 -7.05 -2.27
N ALA A 38 -7.97 -6.93 -2.11
CA ALA A 38 -7.04 -6.76 -3.21
C ALA A 38 -5.64 -7.26 -2.86
N THR A 39 -5.05 -8.08 -3.73
CA THR A 39 -3.67 -8.60 -3.61
C THR A 39 -2.78 -8.16 -4.77
N SER A 40 -3.36 -7.55 -5.80
CA SER A 40 -2.70 -7.05 -7.00
C SER A 40 -3.44 -5.80 -7.52
N GLY A 41 -2.95 -5.22 -8.62
CA GLY A 41 -3.50 -3.98 -9.18
C GLY A 41 -2.83 -2.72 -8.64
N PHE A 42 -1.73 -2.87 -7.90
CA PHE A 42 -0.89 -1.75 -7.51
C PHE A 42 -0.11 -1.23 -8.72
N PHE A 43 0.14 0.08 -8.76
CA PHE A 43 0.95 0.73 -9.79
C PHE A 43 1.77 1.87 -9.19
N THR A 44 2.80 2.31 -9.90
CA THR A 44 3.58 3.49 -9.54
C THR A 44 3.10 4.69 -10.34
N CYS A 45 2.97 5.83 -9.67
CA CYS A 45 2.69 7.12 -10.28
C CYS A 45 4.00 7.82 -10.67
N ALA A 46 3.90 8.77 -11.60
CA ALA A 46 5.05 9.59 -12.02
C ALA A 46 5.68 10.41 -10.88
N ASP A 47 4.92 10.71 -9.82
CA ASP A 47 5.40 11.40 -8.61
C ASP A 47 6.08 10.46 -7.59
N GLY A 48 6.32 9.19 -7.97
CA GLY A 48 6.96 8.18 -7.12
C GLY A 48 6.05 7.62 -6.03
N THR A 49 4.75 7.92 -6.08
CA THR A 49 3.75 7.35 -5.17
C THR A 49 3.19 6.04 -5.69
N ILE A 50 2.61 5.22 -4.81
CA ILE A 50 1.88 4.03 -5.23
C ILE A 50 0.41 4.38 -5.39
N GLY A 51 -0.24 3.70 -6.33
CA GLY A 51 -1.68 3.71 -6.48
C GLY A 51 -2.27 2.31 -6.52
N LEU A 52 -3.57 2.26 -6.35
CA LEU A 52 -4.42 1.07 -6.42
C LEU A 52 -5.76 1.49 -7.04
N ASN A 53 -6.32 0.65 -7.92
CA ASN A 53 -7.66 0.88 -8.52
C ASN A 53 -7.85 2.29 -9.14
N GLY A 54 -6.82 2.83 -9.78
CA GLY A 54 -6.87 4.14 -10.45
C GLY A 54 -6.71 5.37 -9.55
N SER A 55 -6.45 5.19 -8.25
CA SER A 55 -6.17 6.27 -7.29
C SER A 55 -4.82 6.07 -6.63
N ASN A 56 -4.12 7.16 -6.30
CA ASN A 56 -2.94 7.16 -5.43
C ASN A 56 -3.19 7.78 -4.05
N ILE A 57 -4.47 7.94 -3.71
CA ILE A 57 -4.91 8.39 -2.41
C ILE A 57 -5.20 7.16 -1.55
N PHE A 58 -4.49 7.07 -0.43
CA PHE A 58 -4.79 6.17 0.68
C PHE A 58 -5.27 7.01 1.86
N TYR A 59 -5.68 6.36 2.94
CA TYR A 59 -6.17 7.05 4.13
C TYR A 59 -5.45 6.56 5.36
N GLN A 60 -4.87 7.47 6.14
CA GLN A 60 -4.35 7.13 7.46
C GLN A 60 -5.39 7.46 8.51
N CYS A 61 -5.64 6.56 9.46
CA CYS A 61 -6.59 6.77 10.53
C CYS A 61 -5.92 6.52 11.88
N ALA A 62 -6.01 7.49 12.78
CA ALA A 62 -5.46 7.37 14.13
C ALA A 62 -6.08 6.18 14.88
N SER A 63 -5.22 5.42 15.55
CA SER A 63 -5.54 4.23 16.34
C SER A 63 -4.64 4.20 17.58
N GLY A 64 -4.98 5.00 18.59
CA GLY A 64 -4.12 5.21 19.76
C GLY A 64 -2.87 6.02 19.39
N ASN A 65 -1.69 5.47 19.65
CA ASN A 65 -0.40 6.15 19.42
C ASN A 65 0.18 5.94 18.01
N PHE A 66 -0.56 5.26 17.12
CA PHE A 66 -0.14 4.98 15.74
C PHE A 66 -1.31 5.20 14.78
N SER A 67 -1.04 5.15 13.48
CA SER A 67 -2.05 5.22 12.43
C SER A 67 -2.02 3.96 11.59
N ASN A 68 -3.22 3.45 11.25
CA ASN A 68 -3.40 2.41 10.26
C ASN A 68 -3.66 3.05 8.89
N ILE A 69 -3.30 2.36 7.82
CA ILE A 69 -3.49 2.83 6.44
C ILE A 69 -4.61 2.01 5.79
N TYR A 70 -5.46 2.65 4.99
CA TYR A 70 -6.63 2.03 4.36
C TYR A 70 -6.75 2.47 2.89
N ASP A 71 -7.45 1.67 2.08
CA ASP A 71 -7.78 2.00 0.69
C ASP A 71 -8.89 3.05 0.54
N ARG A 72 -9.60 3.35 1.63
CA ARG A 72 -10.76 4.26 1.68
C ARG A 72 -10.87 5.00 3.02
N ALA A 73 -11.57 6.13 3.01
CA ALA A 73 -12.00 6.82 4.23
C ALA A 73 -13.14 6.05 4.89
N TRP A 74 -12.83 5.08 5.75
CA TRP A 74 -13.84 4.25 6.42
C TRP A 74 -14.28 4.80 7.79
N ALA A 75 -13.53 5.75 8.37
CA ALA A 75 -13.82 6.36 9.67
C ALA A 75 -13.58 7.88 9.68
N PRO A 76 -14.21 8.65 10.59
CA PRO A 76 -14.14 10.12 10.58
C PRO A 76 -12.75 10.71 10.83
N GLN A 77 -11.89 9.99 11.55
CA GLN A 77 -10.51 10.40 11.86
C GLN A 77 -9.51 10.08 10.75
N CYS A 78 -9.98 9.59 9.61
CA CYS A 78 -9.15 9.21 8.49
C CYS A 78 -8.82 10.43 7.62
N GLU A 79 -7.53 10.66 7.40
CA GLU A 79 -7.04 11.75 6.56
C GLU A 79 -6.38 11.19 5.29
N PRO A 80 -6.53 11.85 4.13
CA PRO A 80 -5.94 11.40 2.88
C PRO A 80 -4.42 11.52 2.92
N ILE A 81 -3.73 10.50 2.43
CA ILE A 81 -2.28 10.45 2.30
C ILE A 81 -1.86 9.87 0.96
N LYS A 82 -0.61 10.13 0.58
CA LYS A 82 0.07 9.45 -0.52
C LYS A 82 1.24 8.66 0.01
N LEU A 83 1.41 7.43 -0.46
CA LEU A 83 2.50 6.56 -0.04
C LEU A 83 3.61 6.60 -1.09
N LYS A 84 4.81 7.03 -0.69
CA LYS A 84 5.99 7.07 -1.57
C LYS A 84 6.81 5.80 -1.46
N ILE A 85 7.32 5.33 -2.60
CA ILE A 85 8.32 4.26 -2.63
C ILE A 85 9.70 4.87 -2.43
N THR A 86 10.48 4.37 -1.45
CA THR A 86 11.85 4.84 -1.19
C THR A 86 12.95 3.99 -1.81
N ALA A 87 12.65 2.85 -2.44
CA ALA A 87 13.61 2.08 -3.22
C ALA A 87 12.91 1.11 -4.19
N GLN A 88 13.15 1.25 -5.50
CA GLN A 88 12.83 0.20 -6.47
C GLN A 88 14.10 -0.63 -6.71
N PRO A 89 14.12 -1.94 -6.45
CA PRO A 89 15.14 -2.81 -7.02
C PRO A 89 14.94 -2.79 -8.54
N GLY A 90 15.79 -2.05 -9.25
CA GLY A 90 15.80 -1.98 -10.72
C GLY A 90 15.69 -0.58 -11.35
N SER A 91 15.41 0.48 -10.59
CA SER A 91 15.52 1.84 -11.16
C SER A 91 16.93 2.37 -10.94
N ALA A 92 17.82 2.11 -11.91
CA ALA A 92 18.96 2.99 -12.11
C ALA A 92 18.39 4.41 -12.29
N GLN A 93 18.82 5.32 -11.43
CA GLN A 93 18.65 6.75 -11.63
C GLN A 93 19.46 7.09 -12.89
N TYR A 94 18.78 7.38 -13.99
CA TYR A 94 19.35 8.06 -15.15
C TYR A 94 18.66 9.42 -15.28
#